data_AF-A0A9D2X764-F1
#
_entry.id   AF-A0A9D2X764-F1
#
_cell.length_a   1.000
_cell.length_b   1.000
_cell.length_c   1.000
_cell.angle_alpha   90.00
_cell.angle_beta   90.00
_cell.angle_gamma   90.00
#
_symmetry.space_group_name_H-M   'P 1'
#
loop_
_entity.id
_entity.type
_entity.pdbx_description
1 polymer ?
#
loop_
_entity_poly.entity_id
_entity_poly.type
_entity_poly.pdbx_seq_one_letter_code
_entity_poly.pdbx_strand_id
1 'polypeptide(L)'
;MSVFSTNAFAQSDFKKIEGDELLNPISQDILAKIEFSKKQFQQAKETENKRTAQQKLIDEQRKISQESLKQEIKRMEKSYEEFTPRNAFAKYVSNLNATNHGIFWDQFDYLQVKVSLARDARDSVLKQGGTFSDAMKQYVQFAKMPKIEMQNIVRELNIKHNLAQEDIQSNFDMNGKLPRYENDLAAPCYGCTAKISKVQVDSNQSVPISRTVLEPKPLQITDLKESLSDLQKEFLESRNIIEQKKMVFEMNEIIKQIQDLK
;
A
#
# COMPACT_ATOMS: atom_id res chain seq x y z
N MET A 1 13.99 -15.54 -20.73
CA MET A 1 14.30 -16.52 -21.78
C MET A 1 14.62 -15.75 -23.06
N SER A 2 15.89 -15.70 -23.46
CA SER A 2 16.26 -15.15 -24.77
C SER A 2 16.15 -16.28 -25.78
N VAL A 3 15.19 -16.16 -26.69
CA VAL A 3 15.02 -17.07 -27.82
C VAL A 3 16.10 -16.71 -28.84
N PHE A 4 17.23 -17.40 -28.77
CA PHE A 4 18.15 -17.42 -29.89
C PHE A 4 17.48 -18.22 -31.01
N SER A 5 17.00 -17.51 -32.02
CA SER A 5 16.55 -18.08 -33.28
C SER A 5 17.67 -18.96 -33.84
N THR A 6 17.44 -20.27 -33.86
CA THR A 6 18.27 -21.27 -34.51
C THR A 6 18.20 -21.09 -36.02
N ASN A 7 18.99 -20.16 -36.56
CA ASN A 7 19.36 -20.22 -37.96
C ASN A 7 20.65 -21.04 -38.05
N ALA A 8 20.53 -22.17 -38.73
CA ALA A 8 21.57 -23.16 -38.98
C ALA A 8 22.88 -22.51 -39.44
N PHE A 9 23.94 -22.65 -38.64
CA PHE A 9 25.29 -22.57 -39.17
C PHE A 9 25.65 -23.95 -39.73
N ALA A 10 25.89 -23.97 -41.04
CA ALA A 10 26.31 -25.14 -41.79
C ALA A 10 27.46 -25.87 -41.11
N GLN A 11 27.39 -27.20 -41.15
CA GLN A 11 28.51 -28.09 -40.89
C GLN A 11 29.61 -27.77 -41.92
N SER A 12 30.59 -26.96 -41.53
CA SER A 12 31.72 -26.57 -42.36
C SER A 12 32.95 -27.38 -41.96
N ASP A 13 33.49 -28.17 -42.90
CA ASP A 13 34.86 -28.66 -42.82
C ASP A 13 35.81 -27.46 -42.71
N PHE A 14 36.34 -27.21 -41.52
CA PHE A 14 37.29 -26.13 -41.29
C PHE A 14 38.62 -26.50 -41.96
N LYS A 15 38.88 -25.93 -43.14
CA LYS A 15 40.19 -26.03 -43.80
C LYS A 15 41.14 -25.01 -43.17
N LYS A 16 42.17 -25.48 -42.48
CA LYS A 16 43.23 -24.63 -41.91
C LYS A 16 44.09 -24.08 -43.06
N ILE A 17 44.09 -22.78 -43.25
CA ILE A 17 44.87 -22.08 -44.28
C ILE A 17 46.10 -21.47 -43.58
N GLU A 18 47.31 -21.81 -44.04
CA GLU A 18 48.59 -21.34 -43.48
C GLU A 18 49.56 -20.95 -44.60
N GLY A 19 50.47 -20.01 -44.33
CA GLY A 19 51.49 -19.58 -45.29
C GLY A 19 50.95 -18.70 -46.43
N ASP A 20 51.45 -18.90 -47.65
CA ASP A 20 51.21 -18.01 -48.81
C ASP A 20 49.73 -17.89 -49.23
N GLU A 21 48.86 -18.84 -48.86
CA GLU A 21 47.41 -18.74 -49.11
C GLU A 21 46.71 -17.63 -48.27
N LEU A 22 47.40 -17.09 -47.27
CA LEU A 22 46.98 -15.89 -46.53
C LEU A 22 47.23 -14.59 -47.30
N LEU A 23 48.04 -14.61 -48.36
CA LEU A 23 48.27 -13.45 -49.26
C LEU A 23 47.13 -13.24 -50.26
N ASN A 24 46.16 -14.17 -50.33
CA ASN A 24 44.96 -13.98 -51.14
C ASN A 24 44.17 -12.76 -50.62
N PRO A 25 43.77 -11.81 -51.49
CA PRO A 25 43.02 -10.61 -51.10
C PRO A 25 41.74 -10.92 -50.30
N ILE A 26 41.08 -12.06 -50.54
CA ILE A 26 39.91 -12.49 -49.76
C ILE A 26 40.31 -12.89 -48.32
N SER A 27 41.40 -13.63 -48.16
CA SER A 27 41.93 -14.03 -46.85
C SER A 27 42.38 -12.82 -46.04
N GLN A 28 43.00 -11.83 -46.69
CA GLN A 28 43.40 -10.58 -46.04
C GLN A 28 42.22 -9.71 -45.60
N ASP A 29 41.16 -9.60 -46.41
CA ASP A 29 39.93 -8.89 -46.02
C ASP A 29 39.24 -9.57 -44.83
N ILE A 30 39.18 -10.90 -44.81
CA ILE A 30 38.66 -11.66 -43.68
C ILE A 30 39.50 -11.42 -42.42
N LEU A 31 40.83 -11.46 -42.51
CA LEU A 31 41.73 -11.19 -41.39
C LEU A 31 41.56 -9.75 -40.86
N ALA A 32 41.47 -8.76 -41.75
CA ALA A 32 41.25 -7.37 -41.38
C ALA A 32 39.91 -7.17 -40.65
N LYS A 33 38.85 -7.85 -41.10
CA LYS A 33 37.54 -7.85 -40.43
C LYS A 33 37.57 -8.55 -39.07
N ILE A 34 38.30 -9.65 -38.93
CA ILE A 34 38.49 -10.34 -37.64
C ILE A 34 39.23 -9.43 -36.67
N GLU A 35 40.30 -8.77 -37.11
CA GLU A 35 41.07 -7.85 -36.27
C GLU A 35 40.24 -6.62 -35.86
N PHE A 36 39.47 -6.06 -36.79
CA PHE A 36 38.53 -4.97 -36.51
C PHE A 36 37.46 -5.40 -35.49
N SER A 37 36.87 -6.59 -35.66
CA SER A 37 35.87 -7.14 -34.74
C SER A 37 36.46 -7.37 -33.34
N LYS A 38 37.68 -7.90 -33.25
CA LYS A 38 38.40 -8.11 -31.98
C LYS A 38 38.63 -6.79 -31.24
N LYS A 39 39.01 -5.74 -31.96
CA LYS A 39 39.20 -4.40 -31.40
C LYS A 39 37.89 -3.82 -30.86
N GLN A 40 36.80 -3.95 -31.61
CA GLN A 40 35.46 -3.53 -31.18
C GLN A 40 35.00 -4.28 -29.93
N PHE A 41 35.22 -5.60 -29.89
CA PHE A 41 34.89 -6.42 -28.73
C PHE A 41 35.66 -6.02 -27.47
N GLN A 42 36.97 -5.75 -27.59
CA GLN A 42 37.77 -5.25 -26.47
C GLN A 42 37.28 -3.89 -25.96
N GLN A 43 36.97 -2.96 -26.87
CA GLN A 43 36.42 -1.64 -26.48
C GLN A 43 35.05 -1.75 -25.79
N ALA A 44 34.18 -2.65 -26.27
CA ALA A 44 32.90 -2.91 -25.63
C ALA A 44 33.08 -3.49 -24.21
N LYS A 45 33.98 -4.46 -24.04
CA LYS A 45 34.29 -5.07 -22.74
C LYS A 45 34.89 -4.06 -21.76
N GLU A 46 35.79 -3.19 -22.21
CA GLU A 46 36.33 -2.11 -21.37
C GLU A 46 35.26 -1.11 -20.96
N THR A 47 34.34 -0.76 -21.86
CA THR A 47 33.22 0.15 -21.57
C THR A 47 32.26 -0.46 -20.56
N GLU A 48 31.93 -1.75 -20.70
CA GLU A 48 31.11 -2.48 -19.73
C GLU A 48 31.79 -2.51 -18.36
N ASN A 49 33.07 -2.88 -18.28
CA ASN A 49 33.84 -2.89 -17.03
C ASN A 49 33.85 -1.52 -16.33
N LYS A 50 34.03 -0.43 -17.10
CA LYS A 50 33.97 0.94 -16.57
C LYS A 50 32.58 1.27 -16.03
N ARG A 51 31.51 0.90 -16.75
CA ARG A 51 30.11 1.08 -16.29
C ARG A 51 29.82 0.29 -15.02
N THR A 52 30.26 -0.97 -14.94
CA THR A 52 30.10 -1.80 -13.73
C THR A 52 30.87 -1.20 -12.54
N ALA A 53 32.10 -0.72 -12.75
CA ALA A 53 32.88 -0.07 -11.69
C ALA A 53 32.20 1.22 -11.20
N GLN A 54 31.68 2.05 -12.11
CA GLN A 54 30.91 3.25 -11.77
C GLN A 54 29.62 2.89 -11.01
N GLN A 55 28.90 1.87 -11.44
CA GLN A 55 27.67 1.43 -10.77
C GLN A 55 27.96 0.97 -9.33
N LYS A 56 29.06 0.22 -9.11
CA LYS A 56 29.51 -0.17 -7.77
C LYS A 56 29.79 1.04 -6.88
N LEU A 57 30.51 2.04 -7.38
CA LEU A 57 30.77 3.28 -6.62
C LEU A 57 29.48 4.03 -6.27
N ILE A 58 28.52 4.11 -7.21
CA ILE A 58 27.22 4.73 -6.96
C ILE A 58 26.46 3.97 -5.87
N ASP A 59 26.46 2.64 -5.92
CA ASP A 59 25.75 1.81 -4.95
C ASP A 59 26.41 1.86 -3.56
N GLU A 60 27.75 1.92 -3.48
CA GLU A 60 28.47 2.20 -2.24
C GLU A 60 28.11 3.57 -1.67
N GLN A 61 28.10 4.62 -2.50
CA GLN A 61 27.71 5.96 -2.07
C GLN A 61 26.26 6.00 -1.58
N ARG A 62 25.33 5.31 -2.27
CA ARG A 62 23.93 5.17 -1.84
C ARG A 62 23.84 4.49 -0.48
N LYS A 63 24.62 3.43 -0.26
CA LYS A 63 24.65 2.70 1.01
C LYS A 63 25.15 3.59 2.15
N ILE A 64 26.27 4.30 1.96
CA ILE A 64 26.81 5.24 2.95
C ILE A 64 25.78 6.33 3.28
N SER A 65 25.16 6.93 2.28
CA SER A 65 24.11 7.94 2.47
C SER A 65 22.90 7.38 3.22
N GLN A 66 22.45 6.16 2.92
CA GLN A 66 21.36 5.50 3.64
C GLN A 66 21.72 5.21 5.10
N GLU A 67 22.96 4.81 5.38
CA GLU A 67 23.44 4.57 6.73
C GLU A 67 23.54 5.87 7.53
N SER A 68 24.08 6.94 6.94
CA SER A 68 24.12 8.27 7.55
C SER A 68 22.73 8.78 7.85
N LEU A 69 21.80 8.68 6.89
CA LEU A 69 20.41 9.06 7.08
C LEU A 69 19.76 8.27 8.22
N LYS A 70 19.95 6.95 8.28
CA LYS A 70 19.43 6.13 9.38
C LYS A 70 19.99 6.55 10.73
N GLN A 71 21.28 6.91 10.81
CA GLN A 71 21.89 7.41 12.03
C GLN A 71 21.31 8.76 12.46
N GLU A 72 21.12 9.68 11.51
CA GLU A 72 20.52 11.00 11.79
C GLU A 72 19.07 10.87 12.24
N ILE A 73 18.27 10.01 11.59
CA ILE A 73 16.90 9.71 12.02
C ILE A 73 16.89 9.21 13.45
N LYS A 74 17.74 8.24 13.80
CA LYS A 74 17.83 7.72 15.18
C LYS A 74 18.23 8.80 16.19
N ARG A 75 19.18 9.68 15.83
CA ARG A 75 19.58 10.81 16.68
C ARG A 75 18.40 11.77 16.90
N MET A 76 17.69 12.10 15.84
CA MET A 76 16.51 12.96 15.90
C MET A 76 15.40 12.32 16.76
N GLU A 77 15.07 11.05 16.53
CA GLU A 77 14.09 10.31 17.31
C GLU A 77 14.41 10.33 18.81
N LYS A 78 15.69 10.16 19.17
CA LYS A 78 16.14 10.23 20.56
C LYS A 78 16.04 11.65 21.13
N SER A 79 16.51 12.66 20.40
CA SER A 79 16.48 14.06 20.86
C SER A 79 15.05 14.58 21.07
N TYR A 80 14.10 14.10 20.27
CA TYR A 80 12.69 14.51 20.34
C TYR A 80 11.77 13.45 20.94
N GLU A 81 12.33 12.46 21.63
CA GLU A 81 11.58 11.35 22.22
C GLU A 81 10.45 11.84 23.13
N GLU A 82 10.71 12.87 23.92
CA GLU A 82 9.73 13.47 24.82
C GLU A 82 8.53 14.12 24.11
N PHE A 83 8.71 14.53 22.86
CA PHE A 83 7.68 15.16 22.04
C PHE A 83 6.93 14.17 21.15
N THR A 84 7.24 12.87 21.26
CA THR A 84 6.41 11.84 20.64
C THR A 84 4.98 11.93 21.20
N PRO A 85 3.93 11.64 20.40
CA PRO A 85 2.55 11.74 20.87
C PRO A 85 2.30 10.97 22.16
N ARG A 86 2.93 9.80 22.31
CA ARG A 86 2.78 8.95 23.50
C ARG A 86 3.45 9.56 24.74
N ASN A 87 4.66 10.09 24.62
CA ASN A 87 5.37 10.67 25.77
C ASN A 87 4.79 12.02 26.18
N ALA A 88 4.38 12.84 25.20
CA ALA A 88 3.64 14.06 25.47
C ALA A 88 2.30 13.77 26.17
N PHE A 89 1.57 12.74 25.70
CA PHE A 89 0.33 12.31 26.35
C PHE A 89 0.57 11.74 27.76
N ALA A 90 1.64 10.98 27.97
CA ALA A 90 2.02 10.46 29.28
C ALA A 90 2.23 11.60 30.30
N LYS A 91 2.93 12.68 29.90
CA LYS A 91 3.12 13.88 30.71
C LYS A 91 1.80 14.60 31.02
N TYR A 92 0.84 14.59 30.09
CA TYR A 92 -0.50 15.12 30.33
C TYR A 92 -1.25 14.27 31.36
N VAL A 93 -1.31 12.95 31.16
CA VAL A 93 -2.04 12.02 32.03
C VAL A 93 -1.45 12.01 33.45
N SER A 94 -0.13 12.12 33.60
CA SER A 94 0.52 12.13 34.93
C SER A 94 0.05 13.28 35.83
N ASN A 95 -0.48 14.37 35.26
CA ASN A 95 -1.01 15.51 36.01
C ASN A 95 -2.49 15.35 36.41
N LEU A 96 -3.15 14.27 35.97
CA LEU A 96 -4.55 13.98 36.28
C LEU A 96 -4.67 13.03 37.48
N ASN A 97 -5.87 12.94 38.04
CA ASN A 97 -6.16 11.96 39.08
C ASN A 97 -5.94 10.53 38.57
N ALA A 98 -5.15 9.74 39.32
CA ALA A 98 -4.78 8.36 39.00
C ALA A 98 -5.98 7.46 38.71
N THR A 99 -7.11 7.68 39.38
CA THR A 99 -8.35 6.93 39.14
C THR A 99 -8.85 7.02 37.70
N ASN A 100 -8.54 8.12 36.99
CA ASN A 100 -9.00 8.36 35.63
C ASN A 100 -7.93 8.04 34.58
N HIS A 101 -6.71 7.64 34.95
CA HIS A 101 -5.63 7.42 33.97
C HIS A 101 -6.00 6.34 32.95
N GLY A 102 -6.69 5.28 33.38
CA GLY A 102 -7.09 4.17 32.52
C GLY A 102 -7.95 4.60 31.34
N ILE A 103 -8.99 5.40 31.58
CA ILE A 103 -9.88 5.87 30.51
C ILE A 103 -9.15 6.78 29.51
N PHE A 104 -8.25 7.64 29.97
CA PHE A 104 -7.47 8.50 29.08
C PHE A 104 -6.50 7.70 28.20
N TRP A 105 -5.83 6.70 28.77
CA TRP A 105 -4.95 5.81 27.99
C TRP A 105 -5.71 5.02 26.93
N ASP A 106 -6.88 4.47 27.27
CA ASP A 106 -7.69 3.75 26.29
C ASP A 106 -8.21 4.68 25.17
N GLN A 107 -8.59 5.93 25.49
CA GLN A 107 -8.95 6.93 24.47
C GLN A 107 -7.77 7.23 23.54
N PHE A 108 -6.56 7.37 24.09
CA PHE A 108 -5.36 7.61 23.30
C PHE A 108 -5.02 6.43 22.40
N ASP A 109 -5.09 5.20 22.93
CA ASP A 109 -4.79 3.98 22.17
C ASP A 109 -5.78 3.81 21.01
N TYR A 110 -7.06 4.08 21.23
CA TYR A 110 -8.07 4.08 20.18
C TYR A 110 -7.76 5.10 19.07
N LEU A 111 -7.39 6.34 19.43
CA LEU A 111 -6.99 7.35 18.47
C LEU A 111 -5.70 6.97 17.72
N GLN A 112 -4.74 6.33 18.39
CA GLN A 112 -3.53 5.83 17.74
C GLN A 112 -3.83 4.78 16.69
N VAL A 113 -4.74 3.84 16.97
CA VAL A 113 -5.18 2.84 16.00
C VAL A 113 -5.81 3.52 14.77
N LYS A 114 -6.71 4.49 14.98
CA LYS A 114 -7.31 5.28 13.88
C LYS A 114 -6.26 6.00 13.02
N VAL A 115 -5.30 6.67 13.66
CA VAL A 115 -4.21 7.39 12.96
C VAL A 115 -3.31 6.41 12.21
N SER A 116 -3.01 5.24 12.78
CA SER A 116 -2.25 4.18 12.10
C SER A 116 -2.98 3.71 10.85
N LEU A 117 -4.27 3.39 10.95
CA LEU A 117 -5.09 2.97 9.80
C LEU A 117 -5.12 4.03 8.71
N ALA A 118 -5.24 5.31 9.09
CA ALA A 118 -5.20 6.42 8.14
C ALA A 118 -3.85 6.54 7.43
N ARG A 119 -2.73 6.34 8.15
CA ARG A 119 -1.38 6.31 7.55
C ARG A 119 -1.21 5.14 6.61
N ASP A 120 -1.66 3.95 7.00
CA ASP A 120 -1.58 2.75 6.17
C ASP A 120 -2.36 2.92 4.86
N ALA A 121 -3.58 3.50 4.92
CA ALA A 121 -4.40 3.81 3.75
C ALA A 121 -3.71 4.82 2.82
N ARG A 122 -3.15 5.90 3.36
CA ARG A 122 -2.36 6.89 2.61
C ARG A 122 -1.16 6.26 1.92
N ASP A 123 -0.37 5.49 2.66
CA ASP A 123 0.87 4.90 2.18
C ASP A 123 0.60 3.83 1.12
N SER A 124 -0.54 3.14 1.21
CA SER A 124 -1.01 2.23 0.16
C SER A 124 -1.22 2.95 -1.17
N VAL A 125 -1.91 4.11 -1.17
CA VAL A 125 -2.10 4.91 -2.40
C VAL A 125 -0.78 5.39 -2.98
N LEU A 126 0.14 5.86 -2.14
CA LEU A 126 1.46 6.33 -2.59
C LEU A 126 2.29 5.19 -3.20
N LYS A 127 2.27 3.99 -2.60
CA LYS A 127 2.96 2.80 -3.12
C LYS A 127 2.42 2.34 -4.47
N GLN A 128 1.13 2.54 -4.71
CA GLN A 128 0.46 2.20 -5.97
C GLN A 128 0.64 3.27 -7.06
N GLY A 129 1.45 4.31 -6.81
CA GLY A 129 1.70 5.40 -7.77
C GLY A 129 0.57 6.44 -7.82
N GLY A 130 -0.32 6.48 -6.83
CA GLY A 130 -1.36 7.48 -6.72
C GLY A 130 -0.83 8.87 -6.37
N THR A 131 -1.66 9.91 -6.59
CA THR A 131 -1.27 11.28 -6.27
C THR A 131 -1.30 11.55 -4.77
N PHE A 132 -0.54 12.56 -4.32
CA PHE A 132 -0.61 13.02 -2.92
C PHE A 132 -2.03 13.44 -2.51
N SER A 133 -2.78 14.06 -3.43
CA SER A 133 -4.17 14.48 -3.19
C SER A 133 -5.05 13.27 -2.87
N ASP A 134 -4.94 12.19 -3.65
CA ASP A 134 -5.74 10.98 -3.43
C ASP A 134 -5.30 10.22 -2.18
N ALA A 135 -4.01 10.18 -1.88
CA ALA A 135 -3.49 9.61 -0.65
C ALA A 135 -4.00 10.36 0.59
N MET A 136 -4.09 11.70 0.52
CA MET A 136 -4.61 12.52 1.60
C MET A 136 -6.13 12.37 1.77
N LYS A 137 -6.89 12.20 0.67
CA LYS A 137 -8.32 11.85 0.77
C LYS A 137 -8.53 10.55 1.54
N GLN A 138 -7.73 9.53 1.25
CA GLN A 138 -7.77 8.26 1.99
C GLN A 138 -7.38 8.45 3.46
N TYR A 139 -6.32 9.20 3.75
CA TYR A 139 -5.96 9.53 5.13
C TYR A 139 -7.15 10.14 5.90
N VAL A 140 -7.77 11.19 5.35
CA VAL A 140 -8.90 11.87 6.00
C VAL A 140 -10.10 10.93 6.15
N GLN A 141 -10.37 10.08 5.17
CA GLN A 141 -11.47 9.12 5.22
C GLN A 141 -11.35 8.13 6.38
N PHE A 142 -10.15 7.67 6.70
CA PHE A 142 -9.91 6.72 7.79
C PHE A 142 -9.65 7.41 9.13
N ALA A 143 -9.11 8.64 9.10
CA ALA A 143 -8.90 9.45 10.29
C ALA A 143 -10.19 10.06 10.85
N LYS A 144 -11.23 10.25 10.01
CA LYS A 144 -12.51 10.82 10.46
C LYS A 144 -13.18 9.90 11.48
N MET A 145 -13.83 10.54 12.45
CA MET A 145 -14.65 9.88 13.46
C MET A 145 -16.06 10.51 13.42
N PRO A 146 -17.08 9.79 12.93
CA PRO A 146 -18.45 10.27 13.04
C PRO A 146 -18.85 10.36 14.51
N LYS A 147 -19.74 11.32 14.81
CA LYS A 147 -20.23 11.56 16.18
C LYS A 147 -20.72 10.29 16.88
N ILE A 148 -21.39 9.41 16.14
CA ILE A 148 -21.95 8.16 16.67
C ILE A 148 -20.88 7.19 17.17
N GLU A 149 -19.76 7.10 16.45
CA GLU A 149 -18.62 6.29 16.83
C GLU A 149 -17.96 6.86 18.09
N MET A 150 -17.77 8.19 18.13
CA MET A 150 -17.25 8.87 19.32
C MET A 150 -18.13 8.62 20.55
N GLN A 151 -19.45 8.75 20.43
CA GLN A 151 -20.39 8.52 21.53
C GLN A 151 -20.35 7.06 22.01
N ASN A 152 -20.26 6.11 21.09
CA ASN A 152 -20.15 4.68 21.42
C ASN A 152 -18.87 4.36 22.18
N ILE A 153 -17.72 4.84 21.71
CA ILE A 153 -16.44 4.62 22.39
C ILE A 153 -16.44 5.27 23.78
N VAL A 154 -16.95 6.50 23.90
CA VAL A 154 -17.05 7.16 25.21
C VAL A 154 -17.94 6.35 26.16
N ARG A 155 -19.09 5.87 25.70
CA ARG A 155 -19.99 5.01 26.51
C ARG A 155 -19.27 3.75 26.97
N GLU A 156 -18.65 3.02 26.05
CA GLU A 156 -17.95 1.76 26.34
C GLU A 156 -16.79 1.95 27.32
N LEU A 157 -16.00 3.02 27.15
CA LEU A 157 -14.89 3.31 28.07
C LEU A 157 -15.38 3.73 29.46
N ASN A 158 -16.47 4.50 29.55
CA ASN A 158 -17.03 4.84 30.85
C ASN A 158 -17.58 3.61 31.58
N ILE A 159 -18.20 2.66 30.87
CA ILE A 159 -18.63 1.37 31.46
C ILE A 159 -17.40 0.56 31.89
N LYS A 160 -16.40 0.39 31.01
CA LYS A 160 -15.17 -0.38 31.28
C LYS A 160 -14.42 0.11 32.53
N HIS A 161 -14.39 1.42 32.74
CA HIS A 161 -13.68 2.05 33.87
C HIS A 161 -14.59 2.33 35.08
N ASN A 162 -15.80 1.77 35.11
CA ASN A 162 -16.78 1.94 36.21
C ASN A 162 -17.17 3.41 36.48
N LEU A 163 -17.10 4.26 35.45
CA LEU A 163 -17.54 5.66 35.48
C LEU A 163 -19.02 5.82 35.08
N ALA A 164 -19.61 4.77 34.50
CA ALA A 164 -21.02 4.69 34.19
C ALA A 164 -21.55 3.25 34.39
N GLN A 165 -22.83 3.14 34.73
CA GLN A 165 -23.51 1.85 34.84
C GLN A 165 -24.17 1.49 33.51
N GLU A 166 -24.04 0.22 33.10
CA GLU A 166 -24.53 -0.27 31.82
C GLU A 166 -26.05 -0.14 31.68
N ASP A 167 -26.79 -0.42 32.76
CA ASP A 167 -28.25 -0.32 32.84
C ASP A 167 -28.76 1.11 32.69
N ILE A 168 -28.00 2.12 33.14
CA ILE A 168 -28.33 3.53 32.90
C ILE A 168 -27.94 3.91 31.47
N GLN A 169 -26.79 3.44 30.99
CA GLN A 169 -26.29 3.78 29.65
C GLN A 169 -27.11 3.15 28.52
N SER A 170 -27.76 2.01 28.75
CA SER A 170 -28.73 1.42 27.80
C SER A 170 -29.93 2.31 27.56
N ASN A 171 -30.11 3.35 28.39
CA ASN A 171 -31.27 4.22 28.32
C ASN A 171 -31.19 5.29 27.24
N PHE A 172 -29.99 5.49 26.71
CA PHE A 172 -29.73 6.46 25.66
C PHE A 172 -29.78 5.78 24.30
N ASP A 173 -30.39 6.45 23.33
CA ASP A 173 -30.33 6.05 21.93
C ASP A 173 -28.89 6.19 21.38
N MET A 174 -28.69 5.74 20.14
CA MET A 174 -27.39 5.83 19.46
C MET A 174 -26.86 7.28 19.31
N ASN A 175 -27.71 8.29 19.53
CA ASN A 175 -27.34 9.71 19.47
C ASN A 175 -27.09 10.31 20.87
N GLY A 176 -27.16 9.51 21.94
CA GLY A 176 -27.01 9.95 23.32
C GLY A 176 -28.25 10.69 23.86
N LYS A 177 -29.44 10.42 23.33
CA LYS A 177 -30.69 11.04 23.79
C LYS A 177 -31.54 10.05 24.57
N LEU A 178 -32.21 10.56 25.59
CA LEU A 178 -33.27 9.83 26.29
C LEU A 178 -34.57 9.84 25.46
N PRO A 179 -35.40 8.79 25.55
CA PRO A 179 -36.77 8.81 25.03
C PRO A 179 -37.54 10.02 25.58
N ARG A 180 -38.24 10.76 24.71
CA ARG A 180 -38.98 11.97 25.13
C ARG A 180 -40.44 11.71 25.47
N TYR A 181 -41.05 10.66 24.91
CA TYR A 181 -42.46 10.31 25.09
C TYR A 181 -42.69 8.80 25.01
N GLU A 182 -43.78 8.31 25.61
CA GLU A 182 -44.17 6.88 25.66
C GLU A 182 -44.55 6.28 24.29
N ASN A 183 -45.03 7.11 23.35
CA ASN A 183 -45.58 6.68 22.05
C ASN A 183 -44.60 6.81 20.87
N ASP A 184 -43.33 7.11 21.16
CA ASP A 184 -42.30 7.14 20.15
C ASP A 184 -41.83 5.71 19.89
N LEU A 185 -42.44 5.03 18.91
CA LEU A 185 -42.15 3.63 18.54
C LEU A 185 -40.67 3.37 18.19
N ALA A 186 -39.89 4.44 17.95
CA ALA A 186 -38.47 4.38 17.67
C ALA A 186 -37.59 4.67 18.92
N ALA A 187 -38.17 4.95 20.09
CA ALA A 187 -37.46 5.29 21.32
C ALA A 187 -37.73 4.27 22.45
N PRO A 188 -36.70 3.68 23.08
CA PRO A 188 -36.91 2.79 24.23
C PRO A 188 -37.31 3.59 25.48
N CYS A 189 -38.51 3.37 26.07
CA CYS A 189 -39.04 4.04 27.29
C CYS A 189 -38.36 3.57 28.58
N TYR A 190 -38.11 4.49 29.53
CA TYR A 190 -37.66 4.18 30.89
C TYR A 190 -38.63 4.72 31.95
N GLY A 191 -39.24 3.80 32.70
CA GLY A 191 -40.27 4.05 33.74
C GLY A 191 -41.60 3.32 33.51
N CYS A 192 -41.80 2.76 32.33
CA CYS A 192 -43.01 2.02 31.97
C CYS A 192 -43.06 0.65 32.71
N THR A 193 -44.11 0.42 33.52
CA THR A 193 -44.36 -0.86 34.24
C THR A 193 -44.91 -1.97 33.33
N ALA A 194 -45.31 -1.63 32.10
CA ALA A 194 -45.61 -2.60 31.06
C ALA A 194 -44.30 -3.11 30.44
N LYS A 195 -44.17 -4.44 30.27
CA LYS A 195 -43.05 -5.06 29.55
C LYS A 195 -43.04 -4.56 28.10
N ILE A 196 -42.24 -3.54 27.84
CA ILE A 196 -41.97 -3.09 26.48
C ILE A 196 -41.01 -4.12 25.87
N SER A 197 -41.43 -4.72 24.76
CA SER A 197 -40.63 -5.69 24.02
C SER A 197 -39.29 -5.07 23.68
N LYS A 198 -38.22 -5.67 24.22
CA LYS A 198 -36.83 -5.29 23.97
C LYS A 198 -36.64 -5.07 22.48
N VAL A 199 -36.12 -3.90 22.08
CA VAL A 199 -35.49 -3.77 20.77
C VAL A 199 -34.45 -4.89 20.70
N GLN A 200 -34.57 -5.77 19.71
CA GLN A 200 -33.51 -6.72 19.41
C GLN A 200 -32.28 -5.89 19.09
N VAL A 201 -31.34 -5.85 20.04
CA VAL A 201 -29.97 -5.44 19.76
C VAL A 201 -29.52 -6.38 18.67
N ASP A 202 -29.35 -5.85 17.45
CA ASP A 202 -28.69 -6.59 16.40
C ASP A 202 -27.28 -6.85 16.92
N SER A 203 -27.04 -8.08 17.38
CA SER A 203 -25.79 -8.54 18.01
C SER A 203 -24.56 -8.40 17.10
N ASN A 204 -24.78 -7.92 15.87
CA ASN A 204 -23.78 -7.63 14.86
C ASN A 204 -23.13 -6.24 14.98
N GLN A 205 -23.50 -5.41 15.96
CA GLN A 205 -22.93 -4.06 16.16
C GLN A 205 -22.13 -3.89 17.47
N SER A 206 -21.72 -4.97 18.11
CA SER A 206 -20.47 -4.89 18.88
C SER A 206 -19.36 -4.75 17.85
N VAL A 207 -18.66 -3.61 17.83
CA VAL A 207 -17.37 -3.56 17.12
C VAL A 207 -16.37 -4.13 18.10
N PRO A 208 -15.97 -5.41 17.97
CA PRO A 208 -14.90 -5.91 18.81
C PRO A 208 -13.68 -5.01 18.60
N ILE A 209 -13.00 -4.65 19.70
CA ILE A 209 -11.63 -4.15 19.65
C ILE A 209 -10.75 -5.33 19.24
N SER A 210 -10.80 -5.65 17.96
CA SER A 210 -9.92 -6.60 17.32
C SER A 210 -9.33 -5.88 16.12
N ARG A 211 -8.01 -6.00 15.99
CA ARG A 211 -7.28 -5.55 14.81
C ARG A 211 -7.68 -6.47 13.65
N THR A 212 -8.87 -6.27 13.09
CA THR A 212 -9.10 -6.66 11.71
C THR A 212 -8.24 -5.72 10.90
N VAL A 213 -7.10 -6.24 10.42
CA VAL A 213 -6.50 -5.70 9.21
C VAL A 213 -7.65 -5.69 8.21
N LEU A 214 -8.18 -4.51 7.92
CA LEU A 214 -9.03 -4.33 6.77
C LEU A 214 -8.13 -4.67 5.61
N GLU A 215 -8.21 -5.92 5.13
CA GLU A 215 -7.73 -6.22 3.80
C GLU A 215 -8.40 -5.18 2.89
N PRO A 216 -7.58 -4.35 2.23
CA PRO A 216 -8.07 -3.16 1.57
C PRO A 216 -9.02 -3.60 0.50
N LYS A 217 -10.33 -3.40 0.66
CA LYS A 217 -11.39 -3.84 -0.26
C LYS A 217 -10.95 -3.62 -1.73
N PRO A 218 -10.54 -4.67 -2.46
CA PRO A 218 -10.09 -4.54 -3.83
C PRO A 218 -10.96 -5.50 -4.64
N LEU A 219 -12.18 -5.11 -5.02
CA LEU A 219 -13.07 -6.09 -5.68
C LEU A 219 -13.79 -5.55 -6.92
N GLN A 220 -13.54 -4.31 -7.32
CA GLN A 220 -14.07 -3.84 -8.61
C GLN A 220 -13.00 -3.10 -9.38
N ILE A 221 -12.41 -2.05 -8.81
CA ILE A 221 -11.39 -1.26 -9.54
C ILE A 221 -10.06 -2.02 -9.65
N THR A 222 -9.65 -2.78 -8.64
CA THR A 222 -8.43 -3.61 -8.68
C THR A 222 -8.57 -4.75 -9.67
N ASP A 223 -9.71 -5.44 -9.67
CA ASP A 223 -9.98 -6.57 -10.56
C ASP A 223 -10.09 -6.09 -12.01
N LEU A 224 -10.69 -4.91 -12.23
CA LEU A 224 -10.70 -4.24 -13.53
C LEU A 224 -9.29 -3.79 -13.96
N LYS A 225 -8.44 -3.34 -13.04
CA LYS A 225 -7.05 -2.97 -13.35
C LYS A 225 -6.17 -4.18 -13.62
N GLU A 226 -6.38 -5.29 -12.92
CA GLU A 226 -5.68 -6.55 -13.13
C GLU A 226 -6.10 -7.16 -14.48
N SER A 227 -7.40 -7.21 -14.76
CA SER A 227 -7.94 -7.61 -16.08
C SER A 227 -7.41 -6.74 -17.22
N LEU A 228 -7.28 -5.42 -17.01
CA LEU A 228 -6.68 -4.51 -17.99
C LEU A 228 -5.19 -4.82 -18.20
N SER A 229 -4.46 -5.13 -17.14
CA SER A 229 -3.03 -5.49 -17.19
C SER A 229 -2.81 -6.81 -17.93
N ASP A 230 -3.66 -7.80 -17.68
CA ASP A 230 -3.59 -9.10 -18.35
C ASP A 230 -3.90 -8.97 -19.85
N LEU A 231 -4.95 -8.21 -20.21
CA LEU A 231 -5.26 -7.89 -21.61
C LEU A 231 -4.14 -7.10 -22.32
N GLN A 232 -3.45 -6.20 -21.61
CA GLN A 232 -2.28 -5.49 -22.17
C GLN A 232 -1.15 -6.45 -22.49
N LYS A 233 -0.92 -7.45 -21.63
CA LYS A 233 0.11 -8.46 -21.82
C LYS A 233 -0.24 -9.41 -22.98
N GLU A 234 -1.48 -9.89 -23.03
CA GLU A 234 -1.96 -10.74 -24.12
C GLU A 234 -1.95 -10.01 -25.47
N PHE A 235 -2.26 -8.71 -25.49
CA PHE A 235 -2.15 -7.87 -26.68
C PHE A 235 -0.72 -7.81 -27.23
N LEU A 236 0.28 -7.68 -26.35
CA LEU A 236 1.71 -7.63 -26.72
C LEU A 236 2.24 -8.99 -27.19
N GLU A 237 1.64 -10.10 -26.73
CA GLU A 237 2.05 -11.46 -27.08
C GLU A 237 1.32 -12.00 -28.32
N SER A 238 0.13 -11.49 -28.64
CA SER A 238 -0.65 -11.91 -29.82
C SER A 238 -0.02 -11.45 -31.13
N ARG A 239 -0.01 -12.34 -32.14
CA ARG A 239 0.42 -12.05 -33.52
C ARG A 239 -0.77 -11.93 -34.50
N ASN A 240 -2.00 -12.03 -34.00
CA ASN A 240 -3.23 -12.01 -34.80
C ASN A 240 -3.90 -10.63 -34.74
N ILE A 241 -3.94 -9.92 -35.87
CA ILE A 241 -4.45 -8.55 -35.98
C ILE A 241 -5.95 -8.45 -35.64
N ILE A 242 -6.74 -9.51 -35.91
CA ILE A 242 -8.18 -9.51 -35.63
C ILE A 242 -8.43 -9.63 -34.12
N GLU A 243 -7.67 -10.47 -33.43
CA GLU A 243 -7.74 -10.62 -31.96
C GLU A 243 -7.24 -9.37 -31.25
N GLN A 244 -6.16 -8.74 -31.73
CA GLN A 244 -5.65 -7.48 -31.21
C GLN A 244 -6.70 -6.36 -31.24
N LYS A 245 -7.48 -6.25 -32.32
CA LYS A 245 -8.57 -5.26 -32.41
C LYS A 245 -9.70 -5.52 -31.41
N LYS A 246 -10.01 -6.80 -31.15
CA LYS A 246 -11.01 -7.19 -30.15
C LYS A 246 -10.56 -6.85 -28.73
N MET A 247 -9.31 -7.17 -28.39
CA MET A 247 -8.71 -6.84 -27.09
C MET A 247 -8.69 -5.32 -26.84
N VAL A 248 -8.35 -4.50 -27.84
CA VAL A 248 -8.38 -3.03 -27.70
C VAL A 248 -9.78 -2.50 -27.38
N PHE A 249 -10.83 -3.11 -27.94
CA PHE A 249 -12.21 -2.75 -27.61
C PHE A 249 -12.55 -3.11 -26.16
N GLU A 250 -12.19 -4.31 -25.71
CA GLU A 250 -12.40 -4.76 -24.33
C GLU A 250 -11.63 -3.90 -23.32
N MET A 251 -10.40 -3.50 -23.64
CA MET A 251 -9.60 -2.58 -22.82
C MET A 251 -10.26 -1.20 -22.68
N ASN A 252 -10.84 -0.66 -23.76
CA ASN A 252 -11.53 0.63 -23.72
C ASN A 252 -12.79 0.59 -22.85
N GLU A 253 -13.55 -0.51 -22.90
CA GLU A 253 -14.72 -0.71 -22.03
C GLU A 253 -14.31 -0.83 -20.56
N ILE A 254 -13.24 -1.55 -20.25
CA ILE A 254 -12.69 -1.65 -18.87
C ILE A 254 -12.22 -0.27 -18.38
N ILE A 255 -11.53 0.50 -19.22
CA ILE A 255 -11.09 1.87 -18.89
C ILE A 255 -12.30 2.77 -18.59
N LYS A 256 -13.37 2.65 -19.37
CA LYS A 256 -14.61 3.40 -19.16
C LYS A 256 -15.31 3.02 -17.85
N GLN A 257 -15.40 1.72 -17.54
CA GLN A 257 -15.92 1.25 -16.25
C GLN A 257 -15.09 1.75 -15.06
N ILE A 258 -13.76 1.81 -15.21
CA ILE A 258 -12.87 2.40 -14.19
C ILE A 258 -13.12 3.91 -14.04
N GLN A 259 -13.47 4.62 -15.12
CA GLN A 259 -13.80 6.05 -15.08
C GLN A 259 -15.16 6.32 -14.43
N ASP A 260 -16.17 5.48 -14.70
CA ASP A 260 -17.52 5.61 -14.14
C ASP A 260 -17.57 5.25 -12.64
N LEU A 261 -16.60 4.47 -12.14
CA LEU A 261 -16.45 4.09 -10.73
C LEU A 261 -15.59 5.07 -9.90
N LYS A 262 -15.06 6.13 -10.51
CA LYS A 262 -14.28 7.20 -9.85
C LYS A 262 -15.14 8.40 -9.46
#